data_AF-T2MAM3-F1
#
_entry.id   AF-T2MAM3-F1
#
_cell.length_a   1.000
_cell.length_b   1.000
_cell.length_c   1.000
_cell.angle_alpha   90.00
_cell.angle_beta   90.00
_cell.angle_gamma   90.00
#
_symmetry.space_group_name_H-M   'P 1'
#
loop_
_entity.id
_entity.type
_entity.pdbx_description
1 polymer ?
#
loop_
_entity_poly.entity_id
_entity_poly.type
_entity_poly.pdbx_seq_one_letter_code
_entity_poly.pdbx_strand_id
1 'polypeptide(L)'
;MWVGYLQNGKIFFGQISPKLIFLGSRFLFQKRNEKIDWRRLAGLDINRIANEVDVDAIQENIATVTYCNIEYELGHDSLDPNFIKLFRLAQLMIEYLLHCQQYLQASLEEKQNTINLVTEHIQAVQQQETATKNELNLRNEMYKKLKKEFNKAKVQIADYQLMIRAGASGQYKCVYCNKSFVSEFYLSSHLQRRHPNESQKMFPLSPTSLYNSQVQNEINVVRERLLATEAELLAEKQKMKIIQNEDSLKNEKLMQDIQKEHALWKNQEQEKMKTEIENFKNIMLEEMRLMQKEKELLQQNIYELEKSSG
;
A
#
# COMPACT_ATOMS: atom_id res chain seq x y z
N MET A 1 17.62 26.96 11.77
CA MET A 1 16.72 28.01 11.27
C MET A 1 17.43 28.67 10.10
N TRP A 2 17.16 28.24 8.87
CA TRP A 2 17.66 28.88 7.64
C TRP A 2 16.42 29.31 6.88
N VAL A 3 16.33 30.60 6.59
CA VAL A 3 15.16 31.20 5.96
C VAL A 3 15.21 30.86 4.48
N GLY A 4 14.40 29.89 4.07
CA GLY A 4 14.12 29.64 2.66
C GLY A 4 13.34 30.81 2.09
N TYR A 5 13.85 31.44 1.03
CA TYR A 5 13.05 32.35 0.23
C TYR A 5 12.09 31.53 -0.64
N LEU A 6 10.79 31.63 -0.33
CA LEU A 6 9.70 31.17 -1.17
C LEU A 6 9.40 32.23 -2.22
N GLN A 7 9.74 31.96 -3.47
CA GLN A 7 9.13 32.66 -4.60
C GLN A 7 8.64 31.64 -5.63
N ASN A 8 7.33 31.65 -5.88
CA ASN A 8 6.64 30.89 -6.94
C ASN A 8 6.74 29.35 -6.91
N GLY A 9 6.83 28.75 -5.70
CA GLY A 9 6.63 27.30 -5.53
C GLY A 9 7.62 26.40 -6.27
N LYS A 10 8.73 26.97 -6.77
CA LYS A 10 9.84 26.25 -7.38
C LYS A 10 11.09 26.56 -6.59
N ILE A 11 11.64 25.54 -5.96
CA ILE A 11 12.93 25.64 -5.29
C ILE A 11 13.99 25.63 -6.39
N PHE A 12 14.49 26.81 -6.76
CA PHE A 12 15.65 26.91 -7.63
C PHE A 12 16.90 26.76 -6.76
N PHE A 13 17.42 25.54 -6.70
CA PHE A 13 18.76 25.29 -6.20
C PHE A 13 19.74 25.58 -7.34
N GLY A 14 20.62 26.57 -7.14
CA GLY A 14 21.72 26.85 -8.05
C GLY A 14 22.48 25.55 -8.35
N GLN A 15 22.53 25.19 -9.63
CA GLN A 15 23.22 24.01 -10.10
C GLN A 15 24.70 24.11 -9.76
N ILE A 16 25.12 23.38 -8.74
CA ILE A 16 26.47 22.82 -8.74
C ILE A 16 26.43 21.73 -9.82
N SER A 17 27.23 21.93 -10.86
CA SER A 17 27.38 21.00 -11.98
C SER A 17 27.45 19.54 -11.51
N PRO A 18 26.61 18.64 -12.05
CA PRO A 18 26.47 17.28 -11.57
C PRO A 18 27.60 16.42 -12.13
N LYS A 19 28.70 16.31 -11.39
CA LYS A 19 29.74 15.30 -11.68
C LYS A 19 30.25 14.63 -10.41
N LEU A 20 29.36 14.12 -9.57
CA LEU A 20 29.68 12.96 -8.75
C LEU A 20 28.40 12.19 -8.47
N ILE A 21 28.15 11.22 -9.35
CA ILE A 21 27.13 10.18 -9.16
C ILE A 21 27.55 9.38 -7.93
N PHE A 22 26.68 9.31 -6.92
CA PHE A 22 26.89 8.49 -5.73
C PHE A 22 26.72 7.01 -6.09
N LEU A 23 27.74 6.43 -6.71
CA LEU A 23 27.89 5.00 -6.93
C LEU A 23 28.66 4.42 -5.73
N GLY A 24 27.98 4.23 -4.59
CA GLY A 24 28.44 3.37 -3.48
C GLY A 24 29.88 3.57 -2.99
N SER A 25 30.50 4.73 -3.22
CA SER A 25 31.91 4.95 -2.94
C SER A 25 32.06 5.50 -1.54
N ARG A 26 32.88 4.84 -0.72
CA ARG A 26 33.30 5.36 0.58
C ARG A 26 33.85 6.79 0.41
N PHE A 27 33.55 7.67 1.36
CA PHE A 27 34.11 9.02 1.38
C PHE A 27 35.63 8.94 1.42
N LEU A 28 36.28 9.64 0.49
CA LEU A 28 37.73 9.75 0.40
C LEU A 28 38.07 11.20 0.11
N PHE A 29 39.03 11.75 0.85
CA PHE A 29 39.51 13.11 0.63
C PHE A 29 40.18 13.22 -0.75
N GLN A 30 39.83 14.27 -1.49
CA GLN A 30 40.32 14.52 -2.84
C GLN A 30 41.75 15.08 -2.85
N LYS A 31 42.45 14.94 -3.98
CA LYS A 31 43.77 15.57 -4.16
C LYS A 31 43.63 17.09 -4.28
N ARG A 32 44.58 17.82 -3.68
CA ARG A 32 44.58 19.28 -3.60
C ARG A 32 45.32 19.88 -4.80
N ASN A 33 44.58 20.18 -5.86
CA ASN A 33 45.15 20.65 -7.14
C ASN A 33 44.58 22.00 -7.61
N GLU A 34 43.65 22.61 -6.87
CA GLU A 34 43.05 23.87 -7.28
C GLU A 34 44.03 25.04 -7.12
N LYS A 35 43.98 25.97 -8.07
CA LYS A 35 44.80 27.20 -8.04
C LYS A 35 44.01 28.35 -7.46
N ILE A 36 44.69 29.20 -6.70
CA ILE A 36 44.06 30.37 -6.08
C ILE A 36 44.17 31.56 -7.03
N ASP A 37 43.04 32.19 -7.37
CA ASP A 37 43.05 33.50 -7.99
C ASP A 37 43.22 34.58 -6.90
N TRP A 38 44.48 34.94 -6.65
CA TRP A 38 44.86 35.94 -5.64
C TRP A 38 44.25 37.32 -5.89
N ARG A 39 43.96 37.69 -7.15
CA ARG A 39 43.32 38.98 -7.45
C ARG A 39 41.86 38.98 -7.02
N ARG A 40 41.15 37.88 -7.31
CA ARG A 40 39.77 37.71 -6.89
C ARG A 40 39.68 37.65 -5.36
N LEU A 41 40.58 36.90 -4.71
CA LEU A 41 40.65 36.80 -3.25
C LEU A 41 40.91 38.16 -2.58
N ALA A 42 41.80 38.98 -3.15
CA ALA A 42 42.11 40.31 -2.62
C ALA A 42 40.93 41.30 -2.72
N GLY A 43 40.01 41.09 -3.66
CA GLY A 43 38.80 41.87 -3.81
C GLY A 43 37.67 41.48 -2.85
N LEU A 44 37.82 40.37 -2.10
CA LEU A 44 36.80 39.91 -1.16
C LEU A 44 36.86 40.70 0.14
N ASP A 45 35.73 41.32 0.50
CA ASP A 45 35.54 41.94 1.80
C ASP A 45 35.01 40.91 2.81
N ILE A 46 35.92 40.34 3.59
CA ILE A 46 35.62 39.31 4.60
C ILE A 46 34.68 39.84 5.70
N ASN A 47 34.81 41.12 6.07
CA ASN A 47 33.97 41.71 7.12
C ASN A 47 32.53 41.85 6.62
N ARG A 48 32.37 42.27 5.37
CA ARG A 48 31.06 42.30 4.73
C ARG A 48 30.45 40.92 4.63
N ILE A 49 31.20 39.92 4.16
CA ILE A 49 30.73 38.52 4.08
C ILE A 49 30.24 38.01 5.44
N ALA A 50 30.99 38.29 6.52
CA ALA A 50 30.61 37.88 7.87
C ALA A 50 29.37 38.60 8.41
N ASN A 51 29.26 39.92 8.17
CA ASN A 51 28.16 40.74 8.68
C ASN A 51 26.86 40.53 7.90
N GLU A 52 26.94 40.37 6.58
CA GLU A 52 25.79 40.20 5.69
C GLU A 52 25.43 38.73 5.47
N VAL A 53 26.28 37.80 5.91
CA VAL A 53 26.14 36.35 5.64
C VAL A 53 26.01 36.11 4.13
N ASP A 54 26.96 36.66 3.38
CA ASP A 54 26.99 36.54 1.92
C ASP A 54 27.38 35.10 1.51
N VAL A 55 26.37 34.23 1.45
CA VAL A 55 26.53 32.81 1.14
C VAL A 55 27.02 32.63 -0.30
N ASP A 56 26.63 33.50 -1.22
CA ASP A 56 27.01 33.39 -2.63
C ASP A 56 28.52 33.62 -2.79
N ALA A 57 29.06 34.65 -2.14
CA ALA A 57 30.51 34.88 -2.12
C ALA A 57 31.29 33.71 -1.51
N ILE A 58 30.77 33.08 -0.45
CA ILE A 58 31.37 31.88 0.15
C ILE A 58 31.31 30.72 -0.84
N GLN A 59 30.16 30.47 -1.45
CA GLN A 59 29.91 29.35 -2.34
C GLN A 59 30.76 29.43 -3.63
N GLU A 60 31.00 30.62 -4.15
CA GLU A 60 31.87 30.83 -5.30
C GLU A 60 33.35 30.52 -5.03
N ASN A 61 33.79 30.66 -3.77
CA ASN A 61 35.20 30.49 -3.39
C ASN A 61 35.48 29.19 -2.62
N ILE A 62 34.45 28.49 -2.14
CA ILE A 62 34.58 27.30 -1.29
C ILE A 62 35.40 26.20 -1.95
N ALA A 63 35.21 25.96 -3.26
CA ALA A 63 35.95 24.94 -4.00
C ALA A 63 37.45 25.27 -4.05
N THR A 64 37.78 26.51 -4.40
CA THR A 64 39.17 26.96 -4.47
C THR A 64 39.86 26.88 -3.12
N VAL A 65 39.21 27.33 -2.04
CA VAL A 65 39.81 27.29 -0.68
C VAL A 65 39.95 25.85 -0.17
N THR A 66 38.96 24.98 -0.42
CA THR A 66 38.95 23.60 0.09
C THR A 66 39.99 22.71 -0.59
N TYR A 67 40.18 22.90 -1.91
CA TYR A 67 40.97 22.00 -2.74
C TYR A 67 42.31 22.59 -3.20
N CYS A 68 42.71 23.77 -2.72
CA CYS A 68 44.01 24.36 -3.09
C CYS A 68 45.19 23.74 -2.36
N ASN A 69 46.37 23.87 -2.97
CA ASN A 69 47.64 23.52 -2.36
C ASN A 69 48.39 24.78 -1.89
N ILE A 70 48.16 25.19 -0.64
CA ILE A 70 48.77 26.40 -0.07
C ILE A 70 50.30 26.37 -0.05
N GLU A 71 50.90 25.18 0.09
CA GLU A 71 52.36 24.98 0.12
C GLU A 71 52.99 25.24 -1.26
N TYR A 72 52.26 24.90 -2.33
CA TYR A 72 52.68 25.15 -3.70
C TYR A 72 52.49 26.62 -4.11
N GLU A 73 51.43 27.27 -3.62
CA GLU A 73 51.09 28.64 -4.00
C GLU A 73 51.96 29.71 -3.32
N LEU A 74 52.37 29.52 -2.06
CA LEU A 74 53.13 30.51 -1.28
C LEU A 74 54.62 30.15 -1.09
N GLY A 75 55.03 28.95 -1.51
CA GLY A 75 56.38 28.43 -1.32
C GLY A 75 56.63 27.88 0.10
N HIS A 76 57.47 26.85 0.19
CA HIS A 76 57.67 26.07 1.42
C HIS A 76 58.35 26.86 2.56
N ASP A 77 59.13 27.91 2.23
CA ASP A 77 59.91 28.67 3.23
C ASP A 77 59.16 29.88 3.81
N SER A 78 57.95 30.17 3.31
CA SER A 78 57.21 31.41 3.59
C SER A 78 56.20 31.28 4.74
N LEU A 79 55.91 30.06 5.20
CA LEU A 79 54.80 29.76 6.10
C LEU A 79 55.21 28.96 7.33
N ASP A 80 54.59 29.30 8.46
CA ASP A 80 54.72 28.52 9.69
C ASP A 80 54.12 27.10 9.49
N PRO A 81 54.85 26.03 9.85
CA PRO A 81 54.36 24.65 9.73
C PRO A 81 53.03 24.38 10.46
N ASN A 82 52.78 25.05 11.60
CA ASN A 82 51.52 24.94 12.34
C ASN A 82 50.37 25.65 11.60
N PHE A 83 50.64 26.75 10.91
CA PHE A 83 49.63 27.39 10.05
C PHE A 83 49.21 26.46 8.90
N ILE A 84 50.17 25.78 8.26
CA ILE A 84 49.89 24.79 7.22
C ILE A 84 49.01 23.68 7.77
N LYS A 85 49.35 23.12 8.94
CA LYS A 85 48.53 22.09 9.60
C LYS A 85 47.11 22.58 9.91
N LEU A 86 46.97 23.78 10.46
CA LEU A 86 45.67 24.39 10.78
C LEU A 86 44.82 24.58 9.51
N PHE A 87 45.41 25.12 8.45
CA PHE A 87 44.73 25.33 7.18
C PHE A 87 44.34 24.00 6.52
N ARG A 88 45.23 23.00 6.53
CA ARG A 88 44.91 21.65 6.05
C ARG A 88 43.77 21.01 6.83
N LEU A 89 43.77 21.16 8.16
CA LEU A 89 42.66 20.69 8.99
C LEU A 89 41.36 21.40 8.62
N ALA A 90 41.39 22.72 8.42
CA ALA A 90 40.22 23.49 7.97
C ALA A 90 39.69 23.00 6.62
N GLN A 91 40.56 22.75 5.64
CA GLN A 91 40.18 22.18 4.35
C GLN A 91 39.52 20.80 4.48
N LEU A 92 40.06 19.92 5.32
CA LEU A 92 39.49 18.58 5.55
C LEU A 92 38.11 18.69 6.24
N MET A 93 37.97 19.60 7.20
CA MET A 93 36.67 19.87 7.84
C MET A 93 35.64 20.36 6.83
N ILE A 94 36.00 21.32 5.96
CA ILE A 94 35.09 21.85 4.94
C ILE A 94 34.69 20.74 3.94
N GLU A 95 35.65 19.95 3.47
CA GLU A 95 35.35 18.83 2.56
C GLU A 95 34.41 17.79 3.18
N TYR A 96 34.61 17.46 4.46
CA TYR A 96 33.72 16.56 5.18
C TYR A 96 32.32 17.15 5.35
N LEU A 97 32.21 18.45 5.67
CA LEU A 97 30.93 19.14 5.78
C LEU A 97 30.18 19.17 4.45
N LEU A 98 30.88 19.41 3.33
CA LEU A 98 30.30 19.35 1.99
C LEU A 98 29.78 17.93 1.66
N HIS A 99 30.55 16.90 2.03
CA HIS A 99 30.10 15.52 1.88
C HIS A 99 28.85 15.23 2.73
N CYS A 100 28.83 15.65 4.00
CA CYS A 100 27.65 15.51 4.85
C CYS A 100 26.43 16.21 4.25
N GLN A 101 26.60 17.42 3.70
CA GLN A 101 25.52 18.15 3.03
C GLN A 101 24.97 17.36 1.83
N GLN A 102 25.85 16.86 0.96
CA GLN A 102 25.44 16.07 -0.21
C GLN A 102 24.75 14.77 0.19
N TYR A 103 25.28 14.07 1.20
CA TYR A 103 24.69 12.85 1.74
C TYR A 103 23.28 13.10 2.30
N LEU A 104 23.13 14.15 3.12
CA LEU A 104 21.84 14.54 3.67
C LEU A 104 20.85 14.94 2.58
N GLN A 105 21.31 15.67 1.54
CA GLN A 105 20.48 16.05 0.41
C GLN A 105 19.98 14.83 -0.38
N ALA A 106 20.87 13.88 -0.70
CA ALA A 106 20.50 12.64 -1.37
C ALA A 106 19.53 11.80 -0.53
N SER A 107 19.76 11.72 0.78
CA SER A 107 18.86 11.03 1.71
C SER A 107 17.48 11.69 1.75
N LEU A 108 17.41 13.03 1.81
CA LEU A 108 16.14 13.76 1.77
C LEU A 108 15.40 13.54 0.45
N GLU A 109 16.10 13.53 -0.68
CA GLU A 109 15.49 13.27 -2.00
C GLU A 109 14.91 11.85 -2.08
N GLU A 110 15.65 10.84 -1.60
CA GLU A 110 15.16 9.45 -1.49
C GLU A 110 13.89 9.36 -0.64
N LYS A 111 13.88 10.01 0.54
CA LYS A 111 12.70 10.03 1.40
C LYS A 111 11.55 10.78 0.75
N GLN A 112 11.80 11.89 0.06
CA GLN A 112 10.76 12.64 -0.64
C GLN A 112 10.14 11.83 -1.77
N ASN A 113 10.95 11.12 -2.56
CA ASN A 113 10.46 10.22 -3.61
C ASN A 113 9.60 9.09 -3.02
N THR A 114 10.02 8.54 -1.88
CA THR A 114 9.24 7.51 -1.16
C THR A 114 7.89 8.06 -0.70
N ILE A 115 7.87 9.27 -0.12
CA ILE A 115 6.63 9.95 0.31
C ILE A 115 5.69 10.16 -0.88
N ASN A 116 6.22 10.60 -2.02
CA ASN A 116 5.42 10.84 -3.23
C ASN A 116 4.77 9.53 -3.70
N LEU A 117 5.53 8.44 -3.82
CA LEU A 117 5.03 7.12 -4.23
C LEU A 117 3.94 6.58 -3.27
N VAL A 118 4.17 6.69 -1.97
CA VAL A 118 3.17 6.26 -0.96
C VAL A 118 1.91 7.12 -1.05
N THR A 119 2.05 8.42 -1.27
CA THR A 119 0.92 9.35 -1.42
C THR A 119 0.08 8.99 -2.64
N GLU A 120 0.71 8.72 -3.79
CA GLU A 120 0.02 8.26 -5.00
C GLU A 120 -0.71 6.94 -4.77
N HIS A 121 -0.07 5.98 -4.09
CA HIS A 121 -0.71 4.70 -3.75
C HIS A 121 -1.91 4.87 -2.83
N ILE A 122 -1.82 5.72 -1.80
CA ILE A 122 -2.95 6.04 -0.90
C ILE A 122 -4.11 6.63 -1.70
N GLN A 123 -3.84 7.56 -2.61
CA GLN A 123 -4.88 8.16 -3.46
C GLN A 123 -5.55 7.11 -4.36
N ALA A 124 -4.78 6.21 -4.97
CA ALA A 124 -5.32 5.13 -5.80
C ALA A 124 -6.22 4.17 -4.99
N VAL A 125 -5.78 3.77 -3.79
CA VAL A 125 -6.57 2.91 -2.90
C VAL A 125 -7.85 3.61 -2.45
N GLN A 126 -7.80 4.89 -2.11
CA GLN A 126 -8.99 5.67 -1.74
C GLN A 126 -10.00 5.77 -2.89
N GLN A 127 -9.52 5.99 -4.13
CA GLN A 127 -10.39 5.98 -5.30
C GLN A 127 -11.05 4.61 -5.49
N GLN A 128 -10.30 3.53 -5.35
CA GLN A 128 -10.84 2.17 -5.44
C GLN A 128 -11.86 1.87 -4.32
N GLU A 129 -11.59 2.29 -3.09
CA GLU A 129 -12.50 2.14 -1.96
C GLU A 129 -13.83 2.86 -2.22
N THR A 130 -13.78 4.11 -2.67
CA THR A 130 -14.98 4.88 -3.00
C THR A 130 -15.79 4.24 -4.14
N ALA A 131 -15.13 3.73 -5.18
CA ALA A 131 -15.79 3.01 -6.27
C ALA A 131 -16.48 1.74 -5.76
N THR A 132 -15.78 0.92 -4.98
CA THR A 132 -16.31 -0.33 -4.40
C THR A 132 -17.48 -0.06 -3.46
N LYS A 133 -17.39 1.01 -2.64
CA LYS A 133 -18.48 1.43 -1.75
C LYS A 133 -19.73 1.84 -2.54
N ASN A 134 -19.56 2.55 -3.65
CA ASN A 134 -20.66 2.93 -4.53
C ASN A 134 -21.31 1.70 -5.18
N GLU A 135 -20.51 0.74 -5.66
CA GLU A 135 -21.00 -0.51 -6.22
C GLU A 135 -21.79 -1.34 -5.18
N LEU A 136 -21.25 -1.44 -3.96
CA LEU A 136 -21.92 -2.14 -2.85
C LEU A 136 -23.26 -1.48 -2.51
N ASN A 137 -23.33 -0.15 -2.49
CA ASN A 137 -24.57 0.58 -2.27
C ASN A 137 -25.60 0.28 -3.36
N LEU A 138 -25.20 0.32 -4.63
CA LEU A 138 -26.07 -0.02 -5.75
C LEU A 138 -26.60 -1.45 -5.66
N ARG A 139 -25.71 -2.41 -5.37
CA ARG A 139 -26.07 -3.83 -5.22
C ARG A 139 -27.03 -4.05 -4.04
N ASN A 140 -26.84 -3.33 -2.93
CA ASN A 140 -27.75 -3.35 -1.80
C ASN A 140 -29.14 -2.79 -2.15
N GLU A 141 -29.22 -1.74 -2.95
CA GLU A 141 -30.51 -1.23 -3.44
C GLU A 141 -31.22 -2.22 -4.35
N MET A 142 -30.48 -2.84 -5.28
CA MET A 142 -31.03 -3.89 -6.15
C MET A 142 -31.54 -5.08 -5.33
N TYR A 143 -30.77 -5.53 -4.34
CA TYR A 143 -31.18 -6.60 -3.43
C TYR A 143 -32.47 -6.24 -2.66
N LYS A 144 -32.57 -5.00 -2.16
CA LYS A 144 -33.80 -4.52 -1.49
C LYS A 144 -35.01 -4.55 -2.43
N LYS A 145 -34.84 -4.14 -3.70
CA LYS A 145 -35.91 -4.21 -4.72
C LYS A 145 -36.31 -5.67 -4.98
N LEU A 146 -35.34 -6.54 -5.24
CA LEU A 146 -35.59 -7.96 -5.52
C LEU A 146 -36.27 -8.67 -4.34
N LYS A 147 -35.87 -8.35 -3.10
CA LYS A 147 -36.50 -8.88 -1.89
C LYS A 147 -37.96 -8.45 -1.76
N LYS A 148 -38.30 -7.21 -2.13
CA LYS A 148 -39.70 -6.73 -2.16
C LYS A 148 -40.52 -7.49 -3.19
N GLU A 149 -40.00 -7.66 -4.41
CA GLU A 149 -40.67 -8.41 -5.47
C GLU A 149 -40.85 -9.89 -5.10
N PHE A 150 -39.82 -10.52 -4.53
CA PHE A 150 -39.90 -11.89 -4.01
C PHE A 150 -40.99 -12.05 -2.95
N ASN A 151 -41.07 -11.11 -2.00
CA ASN A 151 -42.10 -11.14 -0.97
C ASN A 151 -43.51 -10.97 -1.56
N LYS A 152 -43.69 -10.08 -2.55
CA LYS A 152 -44.98 -9.94 -3.26
C LYS A 152 -45.36 -11.24 -3.97
N ALA A 153 -44.43 -11.86 -4.70
CA ALA A 153 -44.66 -13.13 -5.37
C ALA A 153 -45.03 -14.25 -4.38
N LYS A 154 -44.38 -14.29 -3.22
CA LYS A 154 -44.70 -15.25 -2.15
C LYS A 154 -46.12 -15.07 -1.61
N VAL A 155 -46.57 -13.83 -1.40
CA VAL A 155 -47.95 -13.54 -0.99
C VAL A 155 -48.94 -13.95 -2.07
N GLN A 156 -48.70 -13.58 -3.33
CA GLN A 156 -49.55 -13.99 -4.45
C GLN A 156 -49.69 -15.51 -4.55
N ILE A 157 -48.58 -16.26 -4.44
CA ILE A 157 -48.62 -17.73 -4.43
C ILE A 157 -49.47 -18.25 -3.27
N ALA A 158 -49.35 -17.67 -2.08
CA ALA A 158 -50.17 -18.06 -0.93
C ALA A 158 -51.67 -17.78 -1.17
N ASP A 159 -52.01 -16.63 -1.76
CA ASP A 159 -53.39 -16.28 -2.13
C ASP A 159 -53.96 -17.24 -3.18
N TYR A 160 -53.17 -17.59 -4.21
CA TYR A 160 -53.57 -18.59 -5.20
C TYR A 160 -53.77 -19.97 -4.55
N GLN A 161 -52.89 -20.39 -3.64
CA GLN A 161 -53.06 -21.63 -2.89
C GLN A 161 -54.30 -21.61 -1.99
N LEU A 162 -54.61 -20.47 -1.38
CA LEU A 162 -55.81 -20.29 -0.58
C LEU A 162 -57.07 -20.36 -1.45
N MET A 163 -57.11 -19.71 -2.62
CA MET A 163 -58.22 -19.82 -3.57
C MET A 163 -58.45 -21.28 -4.01
N ILE A 164 -57.38 -22.01 -4.32
CA ILE A 164 -57.46 -23.44 -4.66
C ILE A 164 -58.05 -24.26 -3.50
N ARG A 165 -57.68 -23.96 -2.24
CA ARG A 165 -58.16 -24.67 -1.05
C ARG A 165 -59.57 -24.26 -0.61
N ALA A 166 -59.93 -22.98 -0.73
CA ALA A 166 -61.14 -22.40 -0.14
C ALA A 166 -62.40 -22.72 -0.94
N GLY A 167 -62.30 -23.07 -2.23
CA GLY A 167 -63.54 -23.32 -2.95
C GLY A 167 -63.45 -23.48 -4.44
N ALA A 168 -62.58 -24.36 -4.92
CA ALA A 168 -63.04 -25.21 -6.02
C ALA A 168 -64.15 -26.19 -5.51
N SER A 169 -64.37 -26.26 -4.20
CA SER A 169 -65.54 -26.84 -3.53
C SER A 169 -66.87 -26.15 -3.92
N GLY A 170 -67.42 -26.47 -5.10
CA GLY A 170 -68.78 -26.07 -5.46
C GLY A 170 -68.96 -25.40 -6.82
N GLN A 171 -67.88 -25.12 -7.54
CA GLN A 171 -67.97 -24.52 -8.88
C GLN A 171 -68.52 -25.50 -9.92
N TYR A 172 -68.23 -26.78 -9.75
CA TYR A 172 -68.63 -27.84 -10.68
C TYR A 172 -69.69 -28.73 -10.02
N LYS A 173 -70.96 -28.31 -10.13
CA LYS A 173 -72.11 -29.06 -9.62
C LYS A 173 -72.64 -30.02 -10.67
N CYS A 174 -72.97 -31.24 -10.26
CA CYS A 174 -73.72 -32.14 -11.13
C CYS A 174 -75.15 -31.62 -11.29
N VAL A 175 -75.63 -31.55 -12.53
CA VAL A 175 -77.02 -31.15 -12.83
C VAL A 175 -78.03 -32.27 -12.59
N TYR A 176 -77.55 -33.51 -12.46
CA TYR A 176 -78.38 -34.70 -12.32
C TYR A 176 -78.41 -35.26 -10.89
N CYS A 177 -77.57 -34.75 -9.99
CA CYS A 177 -77.58 -35.11 -8.58
C CYS A 177 -76.97 -34.01 -7.71
N ASN A 178 -77.17 -34.07 -6.39
CA ASN A 178 -76.76 -33.00 -5.48
C ASN A 178 -75.26 -33.03 -5.10
N LYS A 179 -74.40 -33.62 -5.94
CA LYS A 179 -72.95 -33.71 -5.69
C LYS A 179 -72.20 -32.56 -6.35
N SER A 180 -71.27 -31.97 -5.60
CA SER A 180 -70.42 -30.88 -6.05
C SER A 180 -68.96 -31.31 -6.01
N PHE A 181 -68.16 -30.89 -6.99
CA PHE A 181 -66.79 -31.37 -7.19
C PHE A 181 -65.80 -30.22 -7.19
N VAL A 182 -64.58 -30.55 -6.73
CA VAL A 182 -63.42 -29.64 -6.57
C VAL A 182 -62.72 -29.31 -7.89
N SER A 183 -63.08 -29.96 -9.00
CA SER A 183 -62.51 -29.67 -10.32
C SER A 183 -63.46 -30.18 -11.40
N GLU A 184 -63.44 -29.51 -12.57
CA GLU A 184 -64.14 -29.95 -13.77
C GLU A 184 -63.82 -31.41 -14.11
N PHE A 185 -62.56 -31.82 -13.95
CA PHE A 185 -62.13 -33.19 -14.20
C PHE A 185 -62.86 -34.23 -13.33
N TYR A 186 -63.09 -33.90 -12.06
CA TYR A 186 -63.81 -34.77 -11.13
C TYR A 186 -65.30 -34.80 -11.42
N LEU A 187 -65.91 -33.67 -11.83
CA LEU A 187 -67.29 -33.64 -12.30
C LEU A 187 -67.46 -34.49 -13.57
N SER A 188 -66.57 -34.33 -14.56
CA SER A 188 -66.60 -35.10 -15.81
C SER A 188 -66.45 -36.59 -15.56
N SER A 189 -65.52 -36.99 -14.68
CA SER A 189 -65.38 -38.39 -14.24
C SER A 189 -66.63 -38.93 -13.53
N HIS A 190 -67.30 -38.09 -12.76
CA HIS A 190 -68.55 -38.45 -12.08
C HIS A 190 -69.71 -38.63 -13.08
N LEU A 191 -69.88 -37.69 -14.02
CA LEU A 191 -70.89 -37.75 -15.07
C LEU A 191 -70.71 -39.03 -15.90
N GLN A 192 -69.49 -39.38 -16.28
CA GLN A 192 -69.21 -40.57 -17.08
C GLN A 192 -69.51 -41.90 -16.35
N ARG A 193 -69.32 -41.97 -15.02
CA ARG A 193 -69.52 -43.21 -14.24
C ARG A 193 -70.94 -43.38 -13.70
N ARG A 194 -71.62 -42.28 -13.38
CA ARG A 194 -72.92 -42.29 -12.68
C ARG A 194 -74.07 -41.75 -13.54
N HIS A 195 -73.77 -40.98 -14.57
CA HIS A 195 -74.73 -40.49 -15.56
C HIS A 195 -74.29 -40.83 -17.01
N PRO A 196 -73.87 -42.09 -17.31
CA PRO A 196 -73.28 -42.45 -18.60
C PRO A 196 -74.23 -42.20 -19.79
N ASN A 197 -75.54 -42.46 -19.65
CA ASN A 197 -76.52 -42.28 -20.73
C ASN A 197 -76.85 -40.82 -21.10
N GLU A 198 -76.50 -39.87 -20.23
CA GLU A 198 -76.74 -38.43 -20.43
C GLU A 198 -75.43 -37.69 -20.77
N SER A 199 -74.27 -38.26 -20.38
CA SER A 199 -72.93 -37.68 -20.59
C SER A 199 -72.55 -37.48 -22.06
N GLN A 200 -73.18 -38.20 -22.99
CA GLN A 200 -72.91 -38.14 -24.43
C GLN A 200 -73.65 -37.00 -25.16
N LYS A 201 -74.58 -36.29 -24.51
CA LYS A 201 -75.40 -35.25 -25.15
C LYS A 201 -74.94 -33.80 -24.91
N MET A 202 -73.98 -33.53 -24.03
CA MET A 202 -73.52 -32.16 -23.72
C MET A 202 -72.06 -31.82 -24.08
N PHE A 203 -71.25 -32.77 -24.56
CA PHE A 203 -69.86 -32.46 -24.93
C PHE A 203 -69.49 -33.07 -26.29
N PRO A 204 -69.49 -32.28 -27.38
CA PRO A 204 -68.63 -32.57 -28.51
C PRO A 204 -67.18 -32.57 -28.01
N LEU A 205 -66.36 -33.50 -28.49
CA LEU A 205 -64.89 -33.52 -28.30
C LEU A 205 -64.33 -32.10 -28.50
N SER A 206 -64.01 -31.38 -27.42
CA SER A 206 -63.55 -30.00 -27.50
C SER A 206 -62.01 -29.96 -27.58
N PRO A 207 -61.41 -28.95 -28.26
CA PRO A 207 -59.96 -28.72 -28.37
C PRO A 207 -59.20 -28.69 -27.03
N THR A 208 -59.95 -28.56 -25.93
CA THR A 208 -59.49 -28.45 -24.55
C THR A 208 -58.73 -29.69 -24.06
N SER A 209 -59.04 -30.92 -24.51
CA SER A 209 -58.30 -32.12 -24.04
C SER A 209 -56.89 -32.23 -24.62
N LEU A 210 -56.70 -31.83 -25.88
CA LEU A 210 -55.39 -31.73 -26.54
C LEU A 210 -54.58 -30.59 -25.91
N TYR A 211 -55.21 -29.43 -25.69
CA TYR A 211 -54.58 -28.28 -25.03
C TYR A 211 -54.14 -28.63 -23.60
N ASN A 212 -54.99 -29.30 -22.80
CA ASN A 212 -54.63 -29.75 -21.46
C ASN A 212 -53.50 -30.78 -21.45
N SER A 213 -53.46 -31.70 -22.42
CA SER A 213 -52.34 -32.64 -22.58
C SER A 213 -51.03 -31.92 -22.92
N GLN A 214 -51.10 -30.92 -23.80
CA GLN A 214 -49.95 -30.11 -24.20
C GLN A 214 -49.40 -29.26 -23.05
N VAL A 215 -50.28 -28.58 -22.31
CA VAL A 215 -49.90 -27.82 -21.11
C VAL A 215 -49.29 -28.74 -20.04
N GLN A 216 -49.81 -29.96 -19.88
CA GLN A 216 -49.26 -30.90 -18.91
C GLN A 216 -47.86 -31.39 -19.29
N ASN A 217 -47.59 -31.58 -20.58
CA ASN A 217 -46.26 -31.90 -21.08
C ASN A 217 -45.30 -30.72 -20.86
N GLU A 218 -45.72 -29.48 -21.13
CA GLU A 218 -44.90 -28.28 -20.87
C GLU A 218 -44.58 -28.13 -19.37
N ILE A 219 -45.56 -28.37 -18.49
CA ILE A 219 -45.36 -28.37 -17.03
C ILE A 219 -44.33 -29.42 -16.60
N ASN A 220 -44.36 -30.63 -17.19
CA ASN A 220 -43.41 -31.68 -16.87
C ASN A 220 -42.00 -31.31 -17.33
N VAL A 221 -41.85 -30.77 -18.54
CA VAL A 221 -40.55 -30.28 -19.06
C VAL A 221 -40.00 -29.15 -18.19
N VAL A 222 -40.85 -28.21 -17.75
CA VAL A 222 -40.42 -27.14 -16.85
C VAL A 222 -40.01 -27.68 -15.47
N ARG A 223 -40.72 -28.68 -14.94
CA ARG A 223 -40.34 -29.35 -13.69
C ARG A 223 -38.99 -30.04 -13.79
N GLU A 224 -38.76 -30.80 -14.86
CA GLU A 224 -37.47 -31.48 -15.08
C GLU A 224 -36.32 -30.48 -15.21
N ARG A 225 -36.51 -29.40 -15.97
CA ARG A 225 -35.52 -28.33 -16.07
C ARG A 225 -35.27 -27.67 -14.72
N LEU A 226 -36.32 -27.39 -13.95
CA LEU A 226 -36.19 -26.78 -12.62
C LEU A 226 -35.38 -27.68 -11.67
N LEU A 227 -35.67 -28.98 -11.66
CA LEU A 227 -34.94 -29.96 -10.84
C LEU A 227 -33.47 -30.07 -11.27
N ALA A 228 -33.20 -30.07 -12.58
CA ALA A 228 -31.83 -30.07 -13.10
C ALA A 228 -31.07 -28.80 -12.70
N THR A 229 -31.67 -27.63 -12.87
CA THR A 229 -31.06 -26.35 -12.47
C THR A 229 -30.86 -26.25 -10.96
N GLU A 230 -31.78 -26.79 -10.15
CA GLU A 230 -31.63 -26.83 -8.69
C GLU A 230 -30.46 -27.72 -8.27
N ALA A 231 -30.31 -28.89 -8.90
CA ALA A 231 -29.18 -29.80 -8.67
C ALA A 231 -27.84 -29.16 -9.06
N GLU A 232 -27.77 -28.50 -10.23
CA GLU A 232 -26.58 -27.76 -10.67
C GLU A 232 -26.23 -26.62 -9.71
N LEU A 233 -27.22 -25.85 -9.26
CA LEU A 233 -27.01 -24.74 -8.34
C LEU A 233 -26.55 -25.20 -6.95
N LEU A 234 -27.00 -26.37 -6.49
CA LEU A 234 -26.48 -27.00 -5.27
C LEU A 234 -25.03 -27.47 -5.44
N ALA A 235 -24.70 -28.11 -6.57
CA ALA A 235 -23.34 -28.53 -6.88
C ALA A 235 -22.39 -27.32 -6.95
N GLU A 236 -22.81 -26.23 -7.59
CA GLU A 236 -22.02 -25.01 -7.71
C GLU A 236 -21.81 -24.32 -6.35
N LYS A 237 -22.85 -24.30 -5.50
CA LYS A 237 -22.71 -23.84 -4.10
C LYS A 237 -21.71 -24.66 -3.30
N GLN A 238 -21.67 -25.98 -3.51
CA GLN A 238 -20.69 -26.85 -2.84
C GLN A 238 -19.28 -26.58 -3.34
N LYS A 239 -19.08 -26.45 -4.66
CA LYS A 239 -17.78 -26.07 -5.25
C LYS A 239 -17.28 -24.73 -4.73
N MET A 240 -18.15 -23.71 -4.68
CA MET A 240 -17.80 -22.40 -4.16
C MET A 240 -17.36 -22.45 -2.69
N LYS A 241 -18.00 -23.28 -1.85
CA LYS A 241 -17.56 -23.49 -0.46
C LYS A 241 -16.18 -24.14 -0.38
N ILE A 242 -15.89 -25.12 -1.23
CA ILE A 242 -14.58 -25.78 -1.28
C ILE A 242 -13.50 -24.77 -1.66
N ILE A 243 -13.70 -24.02 -2.75
CA ILE A 243 -12.76 -22.99 -3.22
C ILE A 243 -12.53 -21.95 -2.11
N GLN A 244 -13.60 -21.46 -1.48
CA GLN A 244 -13.49 -20.47 -0.41
C GLN A 244 -12.71 -21.00 0.80
N ASN A 245 -12.89 -22.28 1.17
CA ASN A 245 -12.13 -22.91 2.25
C ASN A 245 -10.67 -23.11 1.87
N GLU A 246 -10.37 -23.54 0.64
CA GLU A 246 -9.00 -23.70 0.14
C GLU A 246 -8.26 -22.36 0.11
N ASP A 247 -8.91 -21.29 -0.37
CA ASP A 247 -8.34 -19.94 -0.40
C ASP A 247 -8.11 -19.40 1.01
N SER A 248 -9.05 -19.63 1.94
CA SER A 248 -8.88 -19.27 3.35
C SER A 248 -7.67 -19.98 3.96
N LEU A 249 -7.49 -21.27 3.69
CA LEU A 249 -6.39 -22.06 4.23
C LEU A 249 -5.04 -21.64 3.63
N LYS A 250 -5.01 -21.34 2.32
CA LYS A 250 -3.81 -20.79 1.64
C LYS A 250 -3.42 -19.43 2.21
N ASN A 251 -4.40 -18.54 2.41
CA ASN A 251 -4.16 -17.22 2.99
C ASN A 251 -3.65 -17.32 4.44
N GLU A 252 -4.24 -18.20 5.25
CA GLU A 252 -3.76 -18.43 6.62
C GLU A 252 -2.32 -18.93 6.64
N LYS A 253 -1.98 -19.90 5.78
CA LYS A 253 -0.61 -20.41 5.67
C LYS A 253 0.38 -19.34 5.22
N LEU A 254 0.02 -18.54 4.21
CA LEU A 254 0.85 -17.44 3.73
C LEU A 254 1.09 -16.41 4.83
N MET A 255 0.05 -16.05 5.60
CA MET A 255 0.18 -15.12 6.72
C MET A 255 1.09 -15.65 7.83
N GLN A 256 1.01 -16.95 8.14
CA GLN A 256 1.91 -17.59 9.10
C GLN A 256 3.37 -17.58 8.61
N ASP A 257 3.60 -17.84 7.33
CA ASP A 257 4.95 -17.85 6.75
C ASP A 257 5.56 -16.43 6.75
N ILE A 258 4.79 -15.40 6.37
CA ILE A 258 5.21 -13.99 6.47
C ILE A 258 5.54 -13.62 7.92
N GLN A 259 4.72 -14.05 8.90
CA GLN A 259 4.98 -13.79 10.31
C GLN A 259 6.28 -14.44 10.79
N LYS A 260 6.56 -15.67 10.36
CA LYS A 260 7.81 -16.39 10.69
C LYS A 260 9.02 -15.69 10.09
N GLU A 261 8.96 -15.30 8.82
CA GLU A 261 10.05 -14.58 8.17
C GLU A 261 10.32 -13.23 8.83
N HIS A 262 9.26 -12.48 9.15
CA HIS A 262 9.39 -11.22 9.86
C HIS A 262 10.00 -11.40 11.26
N ALA A 263 9.62 -12.45 12.00
CA ALA A 263 10.21 -12.75 13.30
C ALA A 263 11.70 -13.14 13.19
N LEU A 264 12.06 -13.94 12.18
CA LEU A 264 13.44 -14.32 11.91
C LEU A 264 14.30 -13.10 11.57
N TRP A 265 13.83 -12.26 10.65
CA TRP A 265 14.51 -11.02 10.26
C TRP A 265 14.69 -10.09 11.45
N LYS A 266 13.63 -9.88 12.26
CA LYS A 266 13.70 -9.05 13.47
C LYS A 266 14.76 -9.53 14.45
N ASN A 267 14.86 -10.84 14.68
CA ASN A 267 15.89 -11.40 15.56
C ASN A 267 17.30 -11.23 14.98
N GLN A 268 17.48 -11.47 13.67
CA GLN A 268 18.77 -11.27 13.01
C GLN A 268 19.22 -9.80 13.09
N GLU A 269 18.30 -8.86 12.88
CA GLU A 269 18.61 -7.44 12.94
C GLU A 269 18.94 -6.98 14.37
N GLN A 270 18.25 -7.51 15.37
CA GLN A 270 18.57 -7.26 16.77
C GLN A 270 19.96 -7.78 17.15
N GLU A 271 20.36 -8.97 16.67
CA GLU A 271 21.69 -9.51 16.93
C GLU A 271 22.79 -8.74 16.19
N LYS A 272 22.54 -8.28 14.96
CA LYS A 272 23.46 -7.37 14.26
C LYS A 272 23.65 -6.07 15.05
N MET A 273 22.56 -5.43 15.48
CA MET A 273 22.62 -4.18 16.25
C MET A 273 23.34 -4.38 17.58
N LYS A 274 23.12 -5.50 18.29
CA LYS A 274 23.89 -5.82 19.50
C LYS A 274 25.39 -5.96 19.21
N THR A 275 25.73 -6.65 18.12
CA THR A 275 27.13 -6.86 17.72
C THR A 275 27.80 -5.53 17.35
N GLU A 276 27.10 -4.65 16.64
CA GLU A 276 27.58 -3.31 16.30
C GLU A 276 27.76 -2.43 17.54
N ILE A 277 26.81 -2.46 18.48
CA ILE A 277 26.93 -1.76 19.77
C ILE A 277 28.12 -2.27 20.56
N GLU A 278 28.34 -3.58 20.59
CA GLU A 278 29.47 -4.18 21.30
C GLU A 278 30.80 -3.80 20.66
N ASN A 279 30.88 -3.82 19.32
CA ASN A 279 32.04 -3.34 18.59
C ASN A 279 32.32 -1.86 18.87
N PHE A 280 31.28 -1.02 18.88
CA PHE A 280 31.41 0.40 19.20
C PHE A 280 31.91 0.62 20.62
N LYS A 281 31.35 -0.11 21.62
CA LYS A 281 31.82 -0.07 23.00
C LYS A 281 33.30 -0.46 23.12
N ASN A 282 33.72 -1.50 22.41
CA ASN A 282 35.11 -1.95 22.43
C ASN A 282 36.06 -0.91 21.84
N ILE A 283 35.69 -0.28 20.72
CA ILE A 283 36.47 0.82 20.12
C ILE A 283 36.57 1.99 21.10
N MET A 284 35.44 2.40 21.69
CA MET A 284 35.39 3.52 22.62
C MET A 284 36.21 3.26 23.89
N LEU A 285 36.16 2.04 24.44
CA LEU A 285 36.96 1.64 25.60
C LEU A 285 38.46 1.67 25.28
N GLU A 286 38.86 1.23 24.09
CA GLU A 286 40.26 1.27 23.68
C GLU A 286 40.74 2.72 23.47
N GLU A 287 39.95 3.58 22.83
CA GLU A 287 40.26 5.00 22.69
C GLU A 287 40.39 5.70 24.05
N MET A 288 39.48 5.43 24.99
CA MET A 288 39.59 5.95 26.36
C MET A 288 40.88 5.51 27.05
N ARG A 289 41.28 4.24 26.86
CA ARG A 289 42.52 3.69 27.44
C ARG A 289 43.75 4.36 26.82
N LEU A 290 43.74 4.62 25.52
CA LEU A 290 44.82 5.34 24.83
C LEU A 290 44.92 6.79 25.32
N MET A 291 43.79 7.49 25.43
CA MET A 291 43.75 8.85 25.98
C MET A 291 44.25 8.91 27.42
N GLN A 292 43.91 7.92 28.25
CA GLN A 292 44.38 7.85 29.63
C GLN A 292 45.91 7.69 29.70
N LYS A 293 46.50 6.84 28.85
CA LYS A 293 47.97 6.72 28.74
C LYS A 293 48.64 8.00 28.26
N GLU A 294 48.05 8.66 27.26
CA GLU A 294 48.58 9.92 26.73
C GLU A 294 48.54 11.03 27.80
N LYS A 295 47.43 11.11 28.55
CA LYS A 295 47.31 12.00 29.70
C LYS A 295 48.39 11.74 30.76
N GLU A 296 48.62 10.48 31.12
CA GLU A 296 49.65 10.10 32.10
C GLU A 296 51.05 10.52 31.63
N LEU A 297 51.36 10.28 30.34
CA LEU A 297 52.63 10.70 29.75
C LEU A 297 52.81 12.22 29.77
N LEU A 298 51.77 12.98 29.40
CA LEU A 298 51.79 14.44 29.44
C LEU A 298 51.99 14.96 30.87
N GLN A 299 51.32 14.37 31.86
CA GLN A 299 51.51 14.73 33.27
C GLN A 299 52.95 14.47 33.73
N GLN A 300 53.55 13.37 33.29
CA GLN A 300 54.93 13.02 33.61
C GLN A 300 55.92 14.02 32.99
N ASN A 301 55.71 14.38 31.72
CA ASN A 301 56.51 15.39 31.02
C ASN A 301 56.41 16.78 31.69
N ILE A 302 55.21 17.19 32.11
CA ILE A 302 55.00 18.45 32.85
C ILE A 302 55.82 18.43 34.15
N TYR A 303 55.75 17.34 34.92
CA TYR A 303 56.50 17.21 36.16
C TYR A 303 58.03 17.27 35.96
N GLU A 304 58.56 16.65 34.89
CA GLU A 304 59.99 16.73 34.55
C GLU A 304 60.43 18.13 34.12
N LEU A 305 59.59 18.86 33.38
CA LEU A 305 59.83 20.26 33.02
C LEU A 305 59.84 21.16 34.26
N GLU A 306 58.88 21.01 35.16
CA GLU A 306 58.85 21.77 36.42
C GLU A 306 60.09 21.53 37.28
N LYS A 307 60.59 20.28 37.32
CA LYS A 307 61.79 19.91 38.08
C LYS A 307 63.10 20.38 37.45
N SER A 308 63.14 20.57 36.14
CA SER A 308 64.31 21.08 35.41
C SER A 308 64.36 22.61 35.31
N SER A 309 63.26 23.29 35.69
CA SER A 309 63.12 24.75 35.67
C SER A 309 63.44 25.43 37.01
N GLY A 310 63.69 24.67 38.08
CA GLY A 310 64.02 25.16 39.43
C GLY A 310 65.38 24.69 39.90
#